data_AF-A0A6V7JJ73-F1
#
_entry.id   AF-A0A6V7JJ73-F1
#
_cell.length_a   1.000
_cell.length_b   1.000
_cell.length_c   1.000
_cell.angle_alpha   90.00
_cell.angle_beta   90.00
_cell.angle_gamma   90.00
#
_symmetry.space_group_name_H-M   'P 1'
#
loop_
_entity.id
_entity.type
_entity.pdbx_description
1 polymer ?
#
loop_
_entity_poly.entity_id
_entity_poly.type
_entity_poly.pdbx_seq_one_letter_code
_entity_poly.pdbx_strand_id
1 'polypeptide(L)' 'NPSPLLNPYPSWESNDIRSTDSIVNLLRVRIDACDRLWGVDSGVDDIFGDFNQIQPKRLIAIDLKTNE' A
#
# COMPACT_ATOMS: atom_id res chain seq x y z
N ASN A 1 20.92 -15.44 -13.56
CA ASN A 1 19.92 -15.52 -12.48
C ASN A 1 18.92 -14.38 -12.66
N PRO A 2 17.63 -14.67 -12.90
CA PRO A 2 16.61 -13.64 -12.98
C PRO A 2 16.31 -13.04 -11.60
N SER A 3 15.89 -11.78 -11.57
CA SER A 3 15.35 -11.14 -10.36
C SER A 3 14.04 -11.83 -9.92
N PRO A 4 13.72 -11.87 -8.62
CA PRO A 4 12.48 -12.43 -8.14
C PRO A 4 11.27 -11.60 -8.61
N LEU A 5 10.16 -12.28 -8.89
CA LEU A 5 8.88 -11.63 -9.16
C LEU A 5 8.32 -11.07 -7.85
N LEU A 6 7.70 -9.90 -7.93
CA LEU A 6 6.98 -9.30 -6.80
C LEU A 6 5.55 -9.84 -6.74
N ASN A 7 5.06 -10.09 -5.53
CA ASN A 7 3.67 -10.47 -5.27
C ASN A 7 2.98 -9.31 -4.53
N PRO A 8 1.86 -8.78 -5.06
CA PRO A 8 1.07 -7.76 -4.36
C PRO A 8 0.62 -8.22 -2.97
N TYR A 9 0.61 -7.27 -2.05
CA TYR A 9 0.21 -7.49 -0.66
C TYR A 9 -0.75 -6.38 -0.21
N PRO A 10 -1.84 -6.71 0.51
CA PRO A 10 -2.29 -8.06 0.87
C PRO A 10 -2.89 -8.86 -0.30
N SER A 11 -3.33 -8.18 -1.36
CA SER A 11 -3.99 -8.81 -2.50
C SER A 11 -3.84 -8.00 -3.79
N TRP A 12 -4.20 -8.59 -4.93
CA TRP A 12 -4.33 -7.85 -6.19
C TRP A 12 -5.35 -6.73 -6.12
N GLU A 13 -6.46 -6.93 -5.40
CA GLU A 13 -7.51 -5.93 -5.23
C GLU A 13 -7.01 -4.70 -4.46
N SER A 14 -6.20 -4.90 -3.42
CA SER A 14 -5.56 -3.79 -2.69
C SER A 14 -4.56 -3.01 -3.55
N ASN A 15 -4.10 -3.56 -4.68
CA ASN A 15 -3.21 -2.90 -5.64
C ASN A 15 -3.94 -2.43 -6.91
N ASP A 16 -5.28 -2.43 -6.91
CA ASP A 16 -6.09 -1.84 -7.98
C ASP A 16 -6.64 -0.48 -7.53
N ILE A 17 -6.11 0.59 -8.12
CA ILE A 17 -6.48 1.99 -7.85
C ILE A 17 -7.98 2.30 -8.03
N ARG A 18 -8.73 1.43 -8.70
CA ARG A 18 -10.17 1.55 -8.91
C ARG A 18 -10.99 0.92 -7.77
N SER A 19 -10.35 0.20 -6.86
CA SER A 19 -10.98 -0.41 -5.69
C SER A 19 -11.15 0.61 -4.56
N THR A 20 -12.20 0.42 -3.75
CA THR A 20 -12.55 1.30 -2.63
C THR A 20 -11.44 1.38 -1.57
N ASP A 21 -10.74 0.26 -1.34
CA ASP A 21 -9.69 0.15 -0.32
C ASP A 21 -8.27 0.07 -0.92
N SER A 22 -8.10 0.59 -2.15
CA SER A 22 -6.84 0.55 -2.86
C SER A 22 -5.69 1.24 -2.11
N ILE A 23 -4.50 0.66 -2.12
CA ILE A 23 -3.25 1.28 -1.65
C ILE A 23 -2.63 1.96 -2.86
N VAL A 24 -2.65 3.29 -2.90
CA VAL A 24 -2.23 4.05 -4.07
C VAL A 24 -0.71 4.19 -4.11
N ASN A 25 -0.13 4.71 -3.03
CA ASN A 25 1.32 4.91 -2.95
C ASN A 25 1.79 4.86 -1.49
N LEU A 26 2.25 3.68 -1.08
CA LEU A 26 2.63 3.38 0.28
C LEU A 26 4.07 3.84 0.56
N LEU A 27 4.21 4.80 1.47
CA LEU A 27 5.47 5.35 1.92
C LEU A 27 5.77 4.87 3.35
N ARG A 28 7.06 4.68 3.64
CA ARG A 28 7.60 4.44 5.00
C ARG A 28 6.89 3.30 5.75
N VAL A 29 7.18 2.06 5.37
CA VAL A 29 6.62 0.87 6.04
C VAL A 29 7.31 0.59 7.38
N ARG A 30 6.54 0.15 8.39
CA ARG A 30 7.01 -0.30 9.71
C ARG A 30 6.21 -1.52 10.17
N ILE A 31 6.83 -2.38 10.97
CA ILE A 31 6.15 -3.48 11.66
C ILE A 31 6.26 -3.21 13.16
N ASP A 32 5.15 -3.35 13.88
CA ASP A 32 5.12 -3.19 15.33
C ASP A 32 5.19 -4.55 16.08
N ALA A 33 5.22 -4.48 17.41
CA ALA A 33 5.30 -5.68 18.26
C ALA A 33 4.02 -6.54 18.26
N CYS A 34 2.94 -6.08 17.59
CA CYS A 34 1.68 -6.80 17.47
C CYS A 34 1.54 -7.53 16.13
N ASP A 35 2.60 -7.57 15.33
CA ASP A 35 2.60 -8.10 13.97
C ASP A 35 1.65 -7.33 13.03
N ARG A 36 1.61 -6.00 13.15
CA ARG A 36 0.89 -5.14 12.20
C ARG A 36 1.87 -4.41 11.30
N LEU A 37 1.63 -4.46 9.99
CA LEU A 37 2.32 -3.64 9.01
C LEU A 37 1.64 -2.27 8.92
N TRP A 38 2.39 -1.24 9.26
CA TRP A 38 1.99 0.15 9.16
C TRP A 38 2.63 0.81 7.95
N GLY A 39 1.90 1.70 7.28
CA GLY A 39 2.45 2.54 6.22
C GLY A 39 1.61 3.79 6.00
N VAL A 40 2.23 4.82 5.43
CA VAL A 40 1.54 6.06 5.07
C VAL A 40 1.23 6.02 3.59
N ASP A 41 -0.04 5.88 3.24
CA ASP A 41 -0.50 6.00 1.86
C ASP A 41 -0.72 7.48 1.51
N SER A 42 0.01 7.98 0.51
CA SER A 42 -0.11 9.37 0.08
C SER A 42 -1.42 9.64 -0.68
N GLY A 43 -2.02 8.59 -1.26
CA GLY A 43 -3.21 8.70 -2.10
C GLY A 43 -2.96 9.35 -3.47
N VAL A 44 -1.69 9.52 -3.87
CA VAL A 44 -1.26 10.14 -5.13
C VAL A 44 -0.53 9.12 -5.98
N ASP A 45 -0.97 8.94 -7.23
CA ASP A 45 -0.44 7.92 -8.15
C ASP A 45 0.98 8.21 -8.65
N ASP A 46 1.30 9.48 -8.91
CA ASP A 46 2.61 9.95 -9.31
C ASP A 46 3.03 11.17 -8.48
N ILE A 47 3.86 10.91 -7.47
CA ILE A 47 4.38 11.94 -6.56
C ILE A 47 5.52 12.78 -7.18
N PHE A 48 6.06 12.40 -8.34
CA PHE A 48 7.16 13.11 -9.00
C PHE A 48 6.75 13.77 -10.32
N GLY A 49 5.61 13.37 -10.91
CA GLY A 49 5.03 13.96 -12.12
C GLY A 49 3.80 14.82 -11.84
N ASP A 50 2.68 14.48 -12.47
CA ASP A 50 1.49 15.34 -12.57
C ASP A 50 0.64 15.44 -11.28
N PHE A 51 1.08 14.82 -10.18
CA PHE A 51 0.46 14.87 -8.85
C PHE A 51 -1.07 14.68 -8.88
N ASN A 52 -1.52 13.54 -9.38
CA ASN A 52 -2.95 13.25 -9.44
C ASN A 52 -3.45 12.59 -8.14
N GLN A 53 -4.32 13.31 -7.41
CA GLN A 53 -4.87 12.85 -6.14
C GLN A 53 -6.05 11.91 -6.39
N ILE A 54 -5.86 10.64 -6.03
CA ILE A 54 -6.88 9.59 -6.19
C ILE A 54 -7.80 9.54 -4.98
N GLN A 55 -7.21 9.63 -3.79
CA GLN A 55 -7.92 9.52 -2.51
C GLN A 55 -7.21 10.32 -1.41
N PRO A 56 -7.88 10.67 -0.31
CA PRO A 56 -7.21 11.31 0.82
C PRO A 56 -6.04 10.45 1.36
N LYS A 57 -5.01 11.09 1.91
CA LYS A 57 -3.93 10.40 2.62
C LYS A 57 -4.48 9.50 3.73
N ARG A 58 -3.91 8.29 3.89
CA ARG A 58 -4.35 7.32 4.90
C ARG A 58 -3.17 6.75 5.67
N LEU A 59 -3.39 6.43 6.94
CA LEU A 59 -2.51 5.57 7.72
C LEU A 59 -3.04 4.15 7.57
N ILE A 60 -2.28 3.30 6.89
CA ILE A 60 -2.62 1.90 6.66
C ILE A 60 -2.07 1.07 7.82
N ALA A 61 -2.87 0.12 8.29
CA ALA A 61 -2.47 -0.94 9.20
C ALA A 61 -3.02 -2.26 8.66
N ILE A 62 -2.16 -3.23 8.41
CA ILE A 62 -2.52 -4.58 7.97
C ILE A 62 -2.06 -5.55 9.05
N ASP A 63 -2.96 -6.40 9.54
CA ASP A 63 -2.61 -7.49 10.45
C ASP A 63 -1.87 -8.57 9.66
N LEU A 64 -0.60 -8.83 10.01
CA LEU A 64 0.24 -9.80 9.29
C LEU A 64 -0.16 -11.25 9.55
N LYS A 65 -1.03 -11.53 10.54
CA LYS A 65 -1.51 -12.88 10.84
C LYS A 65 -2.66 -13.28 9.90
N THR A 66 -3.48 -12.31 9.49
CA THR A 66 -4.63 -12.52 8.61
C THR A 66 -4.43 -11.97 7.20
N ASN A 67 -3.50 -11.03 7.03
CA ASN A 67 -3.28 -10.21 5.83
C ASN A 67 -4.49 -9.31 5.50
N GLU A 68 -5.11 -8.74 6.53
CA GLU A 68 -6.28 -7.86 6.43
C GLU A 68 -6.01 -6.50 7.08
#